data_AF-A0A9P6C4K7-F1
#
_entry.id   AF-A0A9P6C4K7-F1
#
_cell.length_a   1.000
_cell.length_b   1.000
_cell.length_c   1.000
_cell.angle_alpha   90.00
_cell.angle_beta   90.00
_cell.angle_gamma   90.00
#
_symmetry.space_group_name_H-M   'P 1'
#
loop_
_entity.id
_entity.type
_entity.pdbx_description
1 polymer ?
#
loop_
_entity_poly.entity_id
_entity_poly.type
_entity_poly.pdbx_seq_one_letter_code
_entity_poly.pdbx_strand_id
1 'polypeptide(L)'
;MGLAAFNVENLAHTRKEATRRQRIEAEQRRRDELRDGYAKLKDVLPVSNQKSSKVSLLERATNHIVLLEKTNQDLKARINALEQEMARLRAINEKISLGNTDLPPSAFDGKPLADPTTPPASGQVKIQRSTPERPSSAVPSDQEQL
;
A
#
# COMPACT_ATOMS: atom_id res chain seq x y z
N MET A 1 -62.78 -35.78 -21.60
CA MET A 1 -61.78 -35.64 -20.52
C MET A 1 -60.42 -35.14 -21.03
N GLY A 2 -60.36 -34.11 -21.90
CA GLY A 2 -59.10 -33.68 -22.55
C GLY A 2 -58.49 -32.36 -22.05
N LEU A 3 -59.30 -31.43 -21.52
CA LEU A 3 -58.83 -30.09 -21.15
C LEU A 3 -58.00 -30.03 -19.86
N ALA A 4 -58.28 -30.92 -18.90
CA ALA A 4 -57.58 -30.91 -17.61
C ALA A 4 -56.11 -31.39 -17.73
N ALA A 5 -55.84 -32.36 -18.60
CA ALA A 5 -54.49 -32.89 -18.82
C ALA A 5 -53.58 -31.84 -19.49
N PHE A 6 -54.10 -31.13 -20.49
CA PHE A 6 -53.35 -30.11 -21.22
C PHE A 6 -52.91 -28.94 -20.32
N ASN A 7 -53.79 -28.49 -19.40
CA ASN A 7 -53.45 -27.43 -18.44
C ASN A 7 -52.43 -27.87 -17.39
N VAL A 8 -52.44 -29.14 -16.97
CA VAL A 8 -51.47 -29.68 -16.01
C VAL A 8 -50.08 -29.81 -16.64
N GLU A 9 -49.99 -30.27 -17.89
CA GLU A 9 -48.72 -30.28 -18.63
C GLU A 9 -48.18 -28.86 -18.84
N ASN A 10 -49.01 -27.91 -19.26
CA ASN A 10 -48.58 -26.54 -19.49
C ASN A 10 -48.10 -25.86 -18.19
N LEU A 11 -48.75 -26.14 -17.06
CA LEU A 11 -48.32 -25.66 -15.74
C LEU A 11 -47.02 -26.33 -15.29
N ALA A 12 -46.83 -27.62 -15.56
CA ALA A 12 -45.60 -28.34 -15.26
C ALA A 12 -44.42 -27.82 -16.10
N HIS A 13 -44.65 -27.51 -17.38
CA HIS A 13 -43.67 -26.85 -18.25
C HIS A 13 -43.33 -25.44 -17.76
N THR A 14 -44.33 -24.66 -17.35
CA THR A 14 -44.14 -23.31 -16.79
C THR A 14 -43.36 -23.34 -15.48
N ARG A 15 -43.62 -24.32 -14.59
CA ARG A 15 -42.85 -24.53 -13.36
C ARG A 15 -41.41 -24.94 -13.64
N LYS A 16 -41.18 -25.88 -14.56
CA LYS A 16 -39.82 -26.28 -14.99
C LYS A 16 -39.04 -25.11 -15.59
N GLU A 17 -39.69 -24.29 -16.41
CA GLU A 17 -39.07 -23.11 -17.02
C GLU A 17 -38.80 -22.02 -15.96
N ALA A 18 -39.67 -21.84 -14.98
CA ALA A 18 -39.43 -20.94 -13.85
C ALA A 18 -38.20 -21.36 -13.05
N THR A 19 -38.07 -22.64 -12.68
CA THR A 19 -36.86 -23.16 -12.01
C THR A 19 -35.61 -23.00 -12.86
N ARG A 20 -35.70 -23.25 -14.17
CA ARG A 20 -34.57 -23.07 -15.10
C ARG A 20 -34.12 -21.61 -15.14
N ARG A 21 -35.05 -20.66 -15.25
CA ARG A 21 -34.76 -19.21 -15.24
C ARG A 21 -34.12 -18.76 -13.93
N GLN A 22 -34.68 -19.17 -12.79
CA GLN A 22 -34.09 -18.89 -11.48
C GLN A 22 -32.65 -19.41 -11.37
N ARG A 23 -32.39 -20.62 -11.87
CA ARG A 23 -31.03 -21.20 -11.89
C ARG A 23 -30.07 -20.39 -12.76
N ILE A 24 -30.51 -19.94 -13.93
CA ILE A 24 -29.71 -19.09 -14.83
C ILE A 24 -29.41 -17.74 -14.16
N GLU A 25 -30.42 -17.11 -13.58
CA GLU A 25 -30.28 -15.82 -12.91
C GLU A 25 -29.33 -15.90 -11.71
N ALA A 26 -29.48 -16.93 -10.88
CA ALA A 26 -28.60 -17.16 -9.73
C ALA A 26 -27.13 -17.36 -10.16
N GLU A 27 -26.89 -18.16 -11.21
CA GLU A 27 -25.54 -18.37 -11.74
C GLU A 27 -24.96 -17.10 -12.37
N GLN A 28 -25.80 -16.29 -13.03
CA GLN A 28 -25.35 -15.01 -13.60
C GLN A 28 -24.92 -14.05 -12.48
N ARG A 29 -25.73 -13.92 -11.41
CA ARG A 29 -25.37 -13.13 -10.22
C ARG A 29 -24.03 -13.59 -9.63
N ARG A 30 -23.84 -14.90 -9.47
CA ARG A 30 -22.56 -15.48 -9.01
C ARG A 30 -21.38 -15.12 -9.93
N ARG A 31 -21.59 -15.10 -11.26
CA ARG A 31 -20.55 -14.72 -12.23
C ARG A 31 -20.22 -13.24 -12.17
N ASP A 32 -21.20 -12.38 -11.94
CA ASP A 32 -21.00 -10.94 -11.81
C ASP A 32 -20.22 -10.62 -10.53
N GLU A 33 -20.60 -11.22 -9.40
CA GLU A 33 -19.84 -11.12 -8.14
C GLU A 33 -18.37 -11.58 -8.31
N LEU A 34 -18.16 -12.67 -9.07
CA LEU A 34 -16.81 -13.16 -9.35
C LEU A 34 -16.01 -12.20 -10.24
N ARG A 35 -16.64 -11.56 -11.23
CA ARG A 35 -16.00 -10.53 -12.07
C ARG A 35 -15.58 -9.33 -11.22
N ASP A 36 -16.45 -8.87 -10.32
CA ASP A 36 -16.16 -7.79 -9.39
C ASP A 36 -15.02 -8.16 -8.44
N GLY A 37 -14.98 -9.41 -7.96
CA GLY A 37 -13.88 -9.93 -7.17
C GLY A 37 -12.54 -9.87 -7.91
N TYR A 38 -12.51 -10.25 -9.19
CA TYR A 38 -11.31 -10.14 -10.01
C TYR A 38 -10.91 -8.68 -10.29
N ALA A 39 -11.88 -7.77 -10.48
CA ALA A 39 -11.59 -6.35 -10.65
C ALA A 39 -10.91 -5.78 -9.39
N LYS A 40 -11.51 -6.00 -8.21
CA LYS A 40 -10.92 -5.59 -6.92
C LYS A 40 -9.54 -6.19 -6.69
N LEU A 41 -9.35 -7.47 -7.03
CA LEU A 41 -8.05 -8.12 -6.92
C LEU A 41 -7.01 -7.44 -7.81
N LYS A 42 -7.37 -7.04 -9.02
CA LYS A 42 -6.44 -6.34 -9.93
C LYS A 42 -6.00 -4.99 -9.37
N ASP A 43 -6.91 -4.26 -8.74
CA ASP A 43 -6.66 -2.90 -8.24
C ASP A 43 -5.71 -2.86 -7.03
N VAL A 44 -5.67 -3.94 -6.23
CA VAL A 44 -4.79 -4.03 -5.03
C VAL A 44 -3.41 -4.59 -5.33
N LEU A 45 -3.17 -5.08 -6.55
CA LEU A 45 -1.87 -5.65 -6.94
C LEU A 45 -0.95 -4.58 -7.53
N PRO A 46 0.38 -4.76 -7.43
CA PRO A 46 1.35 -3.88 -8.08
C PRO A 46 1.04 -3.73 -9.56
N VAL A 47 1.00 -2.49 -10.07
CA VAL A 47 0.60 -2.19 -11.45
C VAL A 47 1.45 -2.98 -12.44
N SER A 48 0.81 -3.60 -13.44
CA SER A 48 1.47 -4.35 -14.51
C SER A 48 0.88 -3.98 -15.85
N ASN A 49 1.77 -3.79 -16.83
CA ASN A 49 1.41 -3.49 -18.21
C ASN A 49 1.01 -4.75 -19.02
N GLN A 50 1.05 -5.93 -18.41
CA GLN A 50 0.64 -7.18 -19.05
C GLN A 50 -0.88 -7.35 -19.02
N LYS A 51 -1.44 -7.93 -20.09
CA LYS A 51 -2.87 -8.29 -20.13
C LYS A 51 -3.18 -9.25 -18.97
N SER A 52 -4.06 -8.80 -18.08
CA SER A 52 -4.46 -9.58 -16.90
C SER A 52 -5.47 -10.65 -17.30
N SER A 53 -5.01 -11.86 -17.57
CA SER A 53 -5.86 -13.06 -17.63
C SER A 53 -6.22 -13.54 -16.21
N LYS A 54 -7.32 -14.30 -16.06
CA LYS A 54 -7.71 -14.87 -14.76
C LYS A 54 -6.56 -15.65 -14.10
N VAL A 55 -5.84 -16.45 -14.89
CA VAL A 55 -4.70 -17.25 -14.41
C VAL A 55 -3.55 -16.35 -13.97
N SER A 56 -3.09 -15.46 -14.85
CA SER A 56 -1.98 -14.55 -14.53
C SER A 56 -2.28 -13.61 -13.34
N LEU A 57 -3.54 -13.24 -13.16
CA LEU A 57 -3.96 -12.39 -12.05
C LEU A 57 -3.88 -13.15 -10.72
N LEU A 58 -4.32 -14.40 -10.70
CA LEU A 58 -4.21 -15.27 -9.53
C LEU A 58 -2.75 -15.58 -9.19
N GLU A 59 -1.92 -15.90 -10.18
CA GLU A 59 -0.48 -16.13 -9.97
C GLU A 59 0.21 -14.90 -9.36
N ARG A 60 -0.05 -13.72 -9.92
CA ARG A 60 0.47 -12.46 -9.38
C ARG A 60 -0.01 -12.20 -7.96
N ALA A 61 -1.28 -12.50 -7.66
CA ALA A 61 -1.81 -12.37 -6.31
C ALA A 61 -1.08 -13.27 -5.32
N THR A 62 -0.93 -14.56 -5.65
CA THR A 62 -0.20 -15.52 -4.83
C THR A 62 1.22 -15.05 -4.56
N ASN A 63 1.94 -14.63 -5.60
CA ASN A 63 3.31 -14.14 -5.47
C ASN A 63 3.39 -12.87 -4.61
N HIS A 64 2.43 -11.95 -4.76
CA HIS A 64 2.38 -10.73 -3.98
C HIS A 64 2.10 -11.01 -2.50
N ILE A 65 1.22 -11.98 -2.18
CA ILE A 65 0.97 -12.41 -0.80
C ILE A 65 2.27 -12.95 -0.17
N VAL A 66 2.97 -13.86 -0.85
CA VAL A 66 4.23 -14.43 -0.35
C VAL A 66 5.29 -13.33 -0.12
N LEU A 67 5.37 -12.35 -1.03
CA LEU A 67 6.26 -11.21 -0.87
C LEU A 67 5.88 -10.36 0.35
N LEU A 68 4.60 -10.03 0.52
CA LEU A 68 4.11 -9.27 1.65
C LEU A 68 4.35 -10.00 2.97
N GLU A 69 4.17 -11.31 3.01
CA GLU A 69 4.46 -12.12 4.19
C GLU A 69 5.94 -12.06 4.57
N LYS A 70 6.84 -12.24 3.59
CA LYS A 70 8.28 -12.14 3.82
C LYS A 70 8.69 -10.75 4.29
N THR A 71 8.24 -9.71 3.61
CA THR A 71 8.56 -8.32 3.99
C THR A 71 8.03 -7.97 5.37
N ASN A 72 6.85 -8.45 5.74
CA ASN A 72 6.28 -8.25 7.07
C ASN A 72 7.11 -8.96 8.15
N GLN A 73 7.57 -10.19 7.89
CA GLN A 73 8.49 -10.91 8.78
C GLN A 73 9.81 -10.16 8.96
N ASP A 74 10.43 -9.72 7.87
CA ASP A 74 11.70 -8.98 7.89
C ASP A 74 11.56 -7.65 8.68
N LEU A 75 10.48 -6.91 8.47
CA LEU A 75 10.19 -5.67 9.19
C LEU A 75 9.99 -5.92 10.69
N LYS A 76 9.24 -6.96 11.07
CA LYS A 76 9.07 -7.36 12.47
C LYS A 76 10.39 -7.73 13.13
N ALA A 77 11.24 -8.48 12.44
CA ALA A 77 12.56 -8.83 12.95
C ALA A 77 13.43 -7.59 13.17
N ARG A 78 13.38 -6.63 12.24
CA ARG A 78 14.11 -5.35 12.36
C ARG A 78 13.59 -4.49 13.52
N ILE A 79 12.27 -4.42 13.73
CA ILE A 79 11.68 -3.73 14.88
C ILE A 79 12.19 -4.35 16.18
N ASN A 80 12.12 -5.68 16.31
CA ASN A 80 12.57 -6.38 17.51
C ASN A 80 14.06 -6.14 17.79
N ALA A 81 14.92 -6.19 16.77
CA ALA A 81 16.35 -5.89 16.93
C ALA A 81 16.60 -4.46 17.43
N LEU A 82 15.86 -3.48 16.90
CA LEU A 82 15.97 -2.08 17.33
C LEU A 82 15.43 -1.88 18.76
N GLU A 83 14.35 -2.56 19.14
CA GLU A 83 13.79 -2.54 20.49
C GLU A 83 14.77 -3.13 21.51
N GLN A 84 15.44 -4.24 21.17
CA GLN A 84 16.49 -4.83 22.01
C GLN A 84 17.68 -3.88 22.19
N GLU A 85 18.13 -3.22 21.13
CA GLU A 85 19.24 -2.28 21.23
C GLU A 85 18.84 -1.04 22.06
N MET A 86 17.64 -0.52 21.89
CA MET A 86 17.09 0.55 22.73
C MET A 86 17.05 0.13 24.21
N ALA A 87 16.59 -1.09 24.51
CA ALA A 87 16.57 -1.61 25.89
C ALA A 87 17.99 -1.73 26.46
N ARG A 88 18.95 -2.23 25.68
CA ARG A 88 20.35 -2.34 26.07
C ARG A 88 20.97 -0.97 26.36
N LEU A 89 20.76 0.00 25.46
CA LEU A 89 21.26 1.37 25.62
C LEU A 89 20.66 2.05 26.85
N ARG A 90 19.36 1.87 27.12
CA ARG A 90 18.72 2.38 28.35
C ARG A 90 19.33 1.76 29.60
N ALA A 91 19.48 0.43 29.65
CA ALA A 91 20.09 -0.25 30.79
C ALA A 91 21.54 0.19 31.05
N ILE A 92 22.32 0.44 29.99
CA ILE A 92 23.68 0.98 30.11
C ILE A 92 23.66 2.42 30.61
N ASN A 93 22.78 3.26 30.06
CA ASN A 93 22.65 4.65 30.47
C ASN A 93 22.25 4.77 31.96
N GLU A 94 21.30 3.94 32.42
CA GLU A 94 20.94 3.84 33.83
C GLU A 94 22.13 3.43 34.71
N LYS A 95 22.90 2.41 34.30
CA LYS A 95 24.10 1.99 35.03
C LYS A 95 25.18 3.07 35.11
N ILE A 96 25.39 3.83 34.03
CA ILE A 96 26.36 4.94 34.02
C ILE A 96 25.85 6.09 34.89
N SER A 97 24.57 6.46 34.75
CA SER A 97 23.96 7.55 35.52
C SER A 97 23.91 7.27 37.03
N LEU A 98 23.73 6.01 37.43
CA LEU A 98 23.75 5.57 38.84
C LEU A 98 25.17 5.27 39.35
N GLY A 99 26.12 4.93 38.48
CA GLY A 99 27.51 4.62 38.83
C GLY A 99 28.41 5.85 39.02
N ASN A 100 27.97 7.04 38.59
CA ASN A 100 28.74 8.28 38.72
C ASN A 100 28.44 9.06 40.02
N THR A 101 27.56 8.58 40.89
CA THR A 101 27.23 9.23 42.17
C THR A 101 28.24 9.02 43.30
N ASP A 102 29.28 8.20 43.09
CA ASP A 102 30.36 7.95 44.07
C ASP A 102 31.66 8.75 43.80
N LEU A 103 31.63 9.72 42.87
CA LEU A 103 32.75 10.65 42.69
C LEU A 103 32.52 11.90 43.56
N PRO A 104 33.51 12.35 44.35
CA PRO A 104 33.41 13.56 45.16
C PRO A 104 33.08 14.76 44.28
N PRO A 105 32.45 15.83 44.81
CA PRO A 105 32.05 16.99 44.03
C PRO A 105 33.30 17.68 43.46
N SER A 106 33.73 17.25 42.28
CA SER A 106 34.76 17.94 41.53
C SER A 106 34.11 19.21 41.02
N ALA A 107 34.56 20.32 41.61
CA ALA A 107 34.21 21.68 41.27
C ALA A 107 34.39 21.90 39.75
N PHE A 108 33.31 21.72 38.99
CA PHE A 108 33.18 22.37 37.71
C PHE A 108 32.81 23.82 38.01
N ASP A 109 33.88 24.60 38.15
CA ASP A 109 33.87 26.06 38.17
C ASP A 109 32.86 26.58 37.15
N GLY A 110 31.99 27.45 37.64
CA GLY A 110 31.00 28.15 36.85
C GLY A 110 31.66 28.88 35.69
N LYS A 111 31.48 28.34 34.48
CA LYS A 111 31.54 29.15 33.26
C LYS A 111 30.19 29.85 33.15
N PRO A 112 30.08 31.17 33.38
CA PRO A 112 28.81 31.86 33.17
C PRO A 112 28.44 31.74 31.69
N LEU A 113 27.17 31.38 31.45
CA LEU A 113 26.51 31.43 30.16
C LEU A 113 26.86 32.75 29.46
N ALA A 114 27.53 32.67 28.31
CA ALA A 114 27.63 33.79 27.40
C ALA A 114 26.21 34.11 26.87
N ASP A 115 25.86 35.38 27.01
CA ASP A 115 24.64 36.07 26.58
C ASP A 115 24.32 35.82 25.09
N PRO A 116 23.06 35.47 24.70
CA PRO A 116 22.68 35.21 23.31
C PRO A 116 22.28 36.49 22.55
N THR A 117 22.99 37.60 22.73
CA THR A 117 22.76 38.83 21.94
C THR A 117 24.03 39.27 21.20
N THR A 118 24.39 38.50 20.17
CA THR A 118 25.21 39.04 19.08
C THR A 118 24.74 38.43 17.77
N PRO A 119 24.04 39.17 16.88
CA PRO A 119 23.73 38.68 15.56
C PRO A 119 25.03 38.64 14.73
N PRO A 120 25.44 37.49 14.17
CA PRO A 120 26.55 37.47 13.23
C PRO A 120 26.11 38.17 11.93
N ALA A 121 26.98 39.07 11.48
CA ALA A 121 26.84 39.85 10.27
C ALA A 121 26.49 38.98 9.04
N SER A 122 25.56 39.50 8.22
CA SER A 122 25.14 38.92 6.96
C SER A 122 26.31 38.79 5.97
N GLY A 123 26.88 37.60 5.88
CA GLY A 123 27.69 37.19 4.73
C GLY A 123 26.77 36.71 3.61
N GLN A 124 26.52 37.57 2.63
CA GLN A 124 25.77 37.22 1.42
C GLN A 124 26.54 36.18 0.59
N VAL A 125 26.17 34.90 0.69
CA VAL A 125 26.59 33.87 -0.28
C VAL A 125 25.62 33.90 -1.45
N LYS A 126 26.08 34.42 -2.59
CA LYS A 126 25.34 34.46 -3.85
C LYS A 126 25.35 33.06 -4.48
N ILE A 127 24.38 32.22 -4.11
CA ILE A 127 24.19 30.91 -4.73
C ILE A 127 23.42 31.09 -6.04
N GLN A 128 24.13 30.92 -7.14
CA GLN A 128 23.60 30.94 -8.50
C GLN A 128 22.84 29.63 -8.75
N ARG A 129 21.49 29.68 -8.66
CA ARG A 129 20.64 28.54 -9.05
C ARG A 129 20.61 28.43 -10.57
N SER A 130 21.32 27.45 -11.12
CA SER A 130 21.06 26.96 -12.47
C SER A 130 19.81 26.10 -12.45
N THR A 131 18.71 26.61 -12.99
CA THR A 131 17.51 25.83 -13.35
C THR A 131 17.86 24.90 -14.53
N PRO A 132 17.63 23.58 -14.45
CA PRO A 132 17.62 22.75 -15.64
C PRO A 132 16.33 23.03 -16.41
N GLU A 133 16.47 23.54 -17.62
CA GLU A 133 15.36 23.76 -18.54
C GLU A 133 14.63 22.46 -18.85
N ARG A 134 13.31 22.53 -18.86
CA ARG A 134 12.39 21.50 -19.32
C ARG A 134 12.29 21.62 -20.84
N PRO A 135 12.70 20.64 -21.65
CA PRO A 135 12.38 20.69 -23.07
C PRO A 135 10.87 20.50 -23.24
N SER A 136 10.23 21.60 -23.61
CA SER A 136 8.91 21.64 -24.24
C SER A 136 9.03 21.05 -25.64
N SER A 137 8.35 19.94 -25.92
CA SER A 137 8.05 19.54 -27.29
C SER A 137 6.54 19.54 -27.47
N ALA A 138 6.08 20.70 -27.92
CA ALA A 138 4.78 20.86 -28.54
C ALA A 138 4.69 20.02 -29.82
N VAL A 139 3.47 19.56 -30.04
CA VAL A 139 2.93 18.80 -31.18
C VAL A 139 3.06 19.57 -32.50
N PRO A 140 3.31 18.91 -33.63
CA PRO A 140 2.78 19.33 -34.92
C PRO A 140 1.58 18.45 -35.30
N SER A 141 0.44 19.12 -35.45
CA SER A 141 -0.76 18.61 -36.11
C SER A 141 -0.50 18.57 -37.61
N ASP A 142 -0.56 17.39 -38.22
CA ASP A 142 -0.67 17.30 -39.68
C ASP A 142 -2.15 17.29 -40.07
N GLN A 143 -2.56 18.41 -40.65
CA GLN A 143 -3.75 18.59 -41.45
C GLN A 143 -3.59 17.90 -42.81
N GLU A 144 -4.70 17.34 -43.28
CA GLU A 144 -5.19 17.32 -44.66
C GLU A 144 -4.20 16.97 -45.79
N GLN A 145 -4.46 15.83 -46.44
CA GLN A 145 -4.54 15.78 -47.90
C GLN A 145 -5.31 14.54 -48.39
N LEU A 146 -6.45 14.82 -49.03
CA LEU A 146 -7.21 14.06 -50.04
C LEU A 146 -7.79 12.67 -49.68
#